data_AF-A0A7S1HQ05-F1
#
_entry.id   AF-A0A7S1HQ05-F1
#
_cell.length_a   1.000
_cell.length_b   1.000
_cell.length_c   1.000
_cell.angle_alpha   90.00
_cell.angle_beta   90.00
_cell.angle_gamma   90.00
#
_symmetry.space_group_name_H-M   'P 1'
#
loop_
_entity.id
_entity.type
_entity.pdbx_description
1 polymer ?
#
loop_
_entity_poly.entity_id
_entity_poly.type
_entity_poly.pdbx_seq_one_letter_code
_entity_poly.pdbx_strand_id
1 'polypeptide(L)'
;VTTSKLHEEVRALKKLKHLETPYVVKLFAHKLLADNCRVFHFEHPNSQADGNNGDGVDNERFEALRYERPKSDCGASILHGFAGYFESVLYGDVLLSIRPETHTPNMFSWFPIYFPLVHPVYLEPGQREIRVNMWRRSARHKVWYEYALACPVMQPMVNPEGRSYAAEL
;
A
#
# COMPACT_ATOMS: atom_id res chain seq x y z
N VAL A 1 0.87 -8.42 -4.34
CA VAL A 1 -0.07 -9.55 -4.10
C VAL A 1 -0.62 -10.07 -5.42
N THR A 2 -0.88 -11.38 -5.52
CA THR A 2 -1.69 -11.96 -6.60
C THR A 2 -3.09 -12.31 -6.09
N THR A 3 -4.13 -11.82 -6.77
CA THR A 3 -5.54 -12.02 -6.38
C THR A 3 -6.48 -11.75 -7.57
N SER A 4 -6.62 -12.73 -8.46
CA SER A 4 -7.39 -12.55 -9.70
C SER A 4 -8.88 -12.27 -9.45
N LYS A 5 -9.48 -12.94 -8.46
CA LYS A 5 -10.90 -12.75 -8.14
C LYS A 5 -11.20 -11.30 -7.72
N LEU A 6 -10.46 -10.79 -6.72
CA LEU A 6 -10.66 -9.43 -6.22
C LEU A 6 -10.34 -8.37 -7.28
N HIS A 7 -9.28 -8.58 -8.08
CA HIS A 7 -8.95 -7.65 -9.15
C HIS A 7 -10.07 -7.58 -10.21
N GLU A 8 -10.62 -8.73 -10.61
CA GLU A 8 -11.73 -8.77 -11.56
C GLU A 8 -13.01 -8.14 -10.98
N GLU A 9 -13.29 -8.31 -9.69
CA GLU A 9 -14.41 -7.63 -9.00
C GLU A 9 -14.29 -6.10 -9.09
N VAL A 10 -13.08 -5.54 -8.88
CA VAL A 10 -12.83 -4.10 -9.04
C VAL A 10 -12.92 -3.68 -10.51
N ARG A 11 -12.34 -4.46 -11.42
CA ARG A 11 -12.33 -4.19 -12.87
C ARG A 11 -13.75 -4.21 -13.46
N ALA A 12 -14.62 -5.09 -12.97
CA ALA A 12 -16.01 -5.22 -13.41
C ALA A 12 -16.85 -3.96 -13.16
N LEU A 13 -16.38 -3.03 -12.33
CA LEU A 13 -17.01 -1.71 -12.11
C LEU A 13 -16.81 -0.74 -13.30
N LYS A 14 -16.00 -1.11 -14.30
CA LYS A 14 -15.85 -0.45 -15.62
C LYS A 14 -15.47 1.04 -15.61
N LYS A 15 -15.02 1.60 -14.49
CA LYS A 15 -14.48 2.97 -14.41
C LYS A 15 -13.08 2.96 -13.83
N LEU A 16 -12.16 3.69 -14.47
CA LEU A 16 -10.77 3.79 -14.05
C LEU A 16 -10.63 4.16 -12.57
N LYS A 17 -11.48 5.06 -12.07
CA LYS A 17 -11.47 5.48 -10.66
C LYS A 17 -11.47 4.33 -9.65
N HIS A 18 -12.10 3.20 -9.99
CA HIS A 18 -12.13 2.03 -9.12
C HIS A 18 -10.78 1.32 -9.06
N LEU A 19 -10.01 1.31 -10.14
CA LEU A 19 -8.63 0.81 -10.15
C LEU A 19 -7.61 1.84 -9.62
N GLU A 20 -8.05 3.04 -9.27
CA GLU A 20 -7.26 4.08 -8.61
C GLU A 20 -7.69 4.33 -7.16
N THR A 21 -8.63 3.53 -6.65
CA THR A 21 -9.14 3.64 -5.28
C THR A 21 -8.63 2.46 -4.44
N PRO A 22 -8.13 2.69 -3.22
CA PRO A 22 -7.82 1.61 -2.30
C PRO A 22 -9.07 1.06 -1.61
N TYR A 23 -9.08 -0.24 -1.30
CA TYR A 23 -10.23 -0.92 -0.69
C TYR A 23 -9.86 -1.65 0.60
N VAL A 24 -10.60 -1.41 1.68
CA VAL A 24 -10.53 -2.25 2.89
C VAL A 24 -11.22 -3.58 2.58
N VAL A 25 -10.48 -4.69 2.59
CA VAL A 25 -10.96 -6.00 2.17
C VAL A 25 -10.37 -7.12 3.01
N LYS A 26 -11.20 -8.11 3.33
CA LYS A 26 -10.69 -9.39 3.85
C LYS A 26 -10.10 -10.19 2.68
N LEU A 27 -8.78 -10.16 2.53
CA LEU A 27 -8.07 -10.92 1.49
C LEU A 27 -8.26 -12.43 1.71
N PHE A 28 -9.11 -13.06 0.89
CA PHE A 28 -9.40 -14.50 0.97
C PHE A 28 -8.58 -15.29 -0.07
N ALA A 29 -8.94 -15.21 -1.36
CA ALA A 29 -8.23 -15.88 -2.44
C ALA A 29 -7.05 -15.03 -2.94
N HIS A 30 -5.92 -15.12 -2.24
CA HIS A 30 -4.73 -14.34 -2.57
C HIS A 30 -3.43 -15.07 -2.20
N LYS A 31 -2.32 -14.57 -2.74
CA LYS A 31 -0.98 -14.93 -2.32
C LYS A 31 -0.07 -13.70 -2.28
N LEU A 32 0.64 -13.53 -1.17
CA LEU A 32 1.73 -12.55 -1.07
C LEU A 32 2.90 -13.04 -1.92
N LEU A 33 3.48 -12.13 -2.72
CA LEU A 33 4.55 -12.47 -3.66
C LEU A 33 5.95 -12.18 -3.09
N ALA A 34 6.01 -11.39 -2.02
CA ALA A 34 7.20 -11.00 -1.29
C ALA A 34 6.79 -10.65 0.15
N ASP A 35 7.78 -10.57 1.04
CA ASP A 35 7.57 -10.18 2.43
C ASP A 35 7.13 -8.73 2.56
N ASN A 36 6.46 -8.42 3.67
CA ASN A 36 6.01 -7.06 3.98
C ASN A 36 7.22 -6.14 4.19
N CYS A 37 7.14 -4.91 3.67
CA CYS A 37 8.11 -3.86 3.96
C CYS A 37 7.41 -2.65 4.60
N ARG A 38 8.13 -1.91 5.44
CA ARG A 38 7.63 -0.65 6.01
C ARG A 38 7.51 0.38 4.90
N VAL A 39 6.37 1.08 4.84
CA VAL A 39 6.11 2.16 3.89
C VAL A 39 6.30 3.49 4.60
N PHE A 40 5.25 4.04 5.23
CA PHE A 40 5.34 5.30 5.97
C PHE A 40 5.38 5.07 7.48
N HIS A 41 6.03 5.98 8.20
CA HIS A 41 6.10 6.00 9.66
C HIS A 41 5.74 7.39 10.18
N PHE A 42 4.98 7.41 11.28
CA PHE A 42 4.59 8.60 12.01
C PHE A 42 4.82 8.35 13.49
N GLU A 43 5.33 9.36 14.18
CA GLU A 43 5.64 9.33 15.61
C GLU A 43 4.95 10.52 16.29
N HIS A 44 4.47 10.28 17.52
CA HIS A 44 3.72 11.26 18.30
C HIS A 44 4.23 11.30 19.75
N PRO A 45 4.54 12.50 20.31
CA PRO A 45 4.48 13.81 19.67
C PRO A 45 5.49 13.94 18.52
N ASN A 46 5.16 14.73 17.51
CA ASN A 46 6.07 14.94 16.39
C ASN A 46 7.12 15.98 16.79
N SER A 47 8.37 15.55 16.97
CA SER A 47 9.48 16.41 17.39
C SER A 47 9.77 17.58 16.45
N GLN A 48 9.38 17.50 15.17
CA GLN A 48 9.50 18.63 14.23
C GLN A 48 8.44 19.70 14.45
N ALA A 49 7.31 19.36 15.07
CA ALA A 49 6.27 20.33 15.43
C ALA A 49 6.77 21.33 16.49
N ASP A 50 7.67 20.89 17.37
CA ASP A 50 8.15 21.68 18.51
C ASP A 50 9.23 22.70 18.11
N GLY A 51 9.82 22.58 16.90
CA GLY A 51 10.89 23.45 16.39
C GLY A 51 10.49 24.41 15.27
N ASN A 52 9.34 24.19 14.62
CA ASN A 52 8.87 25.05 13.54
C ASN A 52 7.92 26.11 14.09
N ASN A 53 8.36 27.37 14.11
CA ASN A 53 7.64 28.59 14.54
C ASN A 53 6.28 28.79 13.82
N GLY A 54 5.28 27.94 14.08
CA GLY A 54 3.93 28.04 13.52
C GLY A 54 3.74 27.47 12.11
N ASP A 55 4.81 27.09 11.40
CA ASP A 55 4.71 26.36 10.14
C ASP A 55 4.44 24.88 10.44
N GLY A 56 3.17 24.51 10.37
CA GLY A 56 2.66 23.20 10.81
C GLY A 56 3.41 21.98 10.27
N VAL A 57 3.16 20.82 10.90
CA VAL A 57 3.83 19.56 10.58
C VAL A 57 3.63 19.13 9.13
N ASP A 58 4.73 18.89 8.40
CA ASP A 58 4.70 18.23 7.10
C ASP A 58 4.47 16.72 7.25
N ASN A 59 3.31 16.26 6.76
CA ASN A 59 2.92 14.87 6.73
C ASN A 59 2.99 14.24 5.32
N GLU A 60 3.51 14.96 4.32
CA GLU A 60 3.79 14.37 3.01
C GLU A 60 4.93 13.36 3.10
N ARG A 61 4.85 12.28 2.32
CA ARG A 61 5.85 11.21 2.32
C ARG A 61 6.09 10.70 0.91
N PHE A 62 7.29 10.23 0.64
CA PHE A 62 7.66 9.50 -0.56
C PHE A 62 8.55 8.33 -0.17
N GLU A 63 8.26 7.15 -0.73
CA GLU A 63 9.07 5.96 -0.55
C GLU A 63 9.25 5.21 -1.87
N ALA A 64 10.49 4.84 -2.18
CA ALA A 64 10.84 3.95 -3.28
C ALA A 64 11.05 2.53 -2.74
N LEU A 65 9.98 1.74 -2.75
CA LEU A 65 9.96 0.41 -2.15
C LEU A 65 10.57 -0.63 -3.10
N ARG A 66 11.36 -1.53 -2.53
CA ARG A 66 11.96 -2.67 -3.22
C ARG A 66 11.53 -3.96 -2.53
N TYR A 67 10.84 -4.81 -3.28
CA TYR A 67 10.45 -6.14 -2.85
C TYR A 67 11.27 -7.18 -3.60
N GLU A 68 11.64 -8.24 -2.89
CA GLU A 68 12.36 -9.37 -3.45
C GLU A 68 11.55 -10.64 -3.25
N ARG A 69 11.17 -11.29 -4.34
CA ARG A 69 10.43 -12.55 -4.28
C ARG A 69 11.33 -13.67 -3.73
N PRO A 70 10.84 -14.51 -2.79
CA PRO A 70 11.62 -15.61 -2.23
C PRO A 70 12.13 -16.54 -3.33
N LYS A 71 13.41 -16.96 -3.26
CA LYS A 71 13.98 -17.89 -4.26
C LYS A 71 13.23 -19.22 -4.31
N SER A 72 12.75 -19.68 -3.15
CA SER A 72 11.93 -20.88 -3.00
C SER A 72 10.54 -20.76 -3.63
N ASP A 73 10.07 -19.56 -3.93
CA ASP A 73 8.72 -19.30 -4.41
C ASP A 73 8.68 -18.20 -5.50
N CYS A 74 9.53 -18.40 -6.52
CA CYS A 74 9.70 -17.48 -7.64
C CYS A 74 9.17 -18.06 -8.97
N GLY A 75 8.06 -18.80 -8.94
CA GLY A 75 7.40 -19.33 -10.15
C GLY A 75 6.74 -18.23 -11.01
N ALA A 76 6.09 -18.61 -12.12
CA ALA A 76 5.27 -17.66 -12.87
C ALA A 76 4.12 -17.12 -11.98
N SER A 77 3.80 -15.83 -12.07
CA SER A 77 2.73 -15.22 -11.27
C SER A 77 2.20 -13.96 -11.94
N ILE A 78 1.02 -13.49 -11.55
CA ILE A 78 0.48 -12.19 -11.97
C ILE A 78 0.39 -11.27 -10.76
N LEU A 79 1.08 -10.14 -10.79
CA LEU A 79 0.96 -9.06 -9.82
C LEU A 79 -0.31 -8.26 -10.11
N HIS A 80 -1.27 -8.28 -9.19
CA HIS A 80 -2.55 -7.59 -9.36
C HIS A 80 -2.61 -6.26 -8.59
N GLY A 81 -1.78 -6.09 -7.56
CA GLY A 81 -1.81 -4.93 -6.67
C GLY A 81 -0.91 -5.11 -5.45
N PHE A 82 -1.10 -4.25 -4.44
CA PHE A 82 -0.38 -4.26 -3.17
C PHE A 82 -1.36 -4.43 -2.01
N ALA A 83 -0.98 -5.24 -1.01
CA ALA A 83 -1.72 -5.37 0.23
C ALA A 83 -1.04 -4.46 1.27
N GLY A 84 -1.83 -3.62 1.93
CA GLY A 84 -1.38 -2.72 2.98
C GLY A 84 -1.84 -3.21 4.34
N TYR A 85 -0.90 -3.14 5.28
CA TYR A 85 -1.07 -3.46 6.68
C TYR A 85 -0.54 -2.28 7.51
N PHE A 86 -0.78 -2.29 8.81
CA PHE A 86 -0.16 -1.32 9.71
C PHE A 86 0.20 -1.97 11.04
N GLU A 87 1.12 -1.31 11.72
CA GLU A 87 1.51 -1.55 13.09
C GLU A 87 1.49 -0.22 13.85
N SER A 88 1.14 -0.26 15.12
CA SER A 88 1.12 0.90 16.00
C SER A 88 1.59 0.48 17.39
N VAL A 89 2.63 1.16 17.88
CA VAL A 89 3.03 1.07 19.29
C VAL A 89 2.14 2.05 20.05
N LEU A 90 1.30 1.51 20.94
CA LEU A 90 0.36 2.32 21.72
C LEU A 90 1.08 2.99 22.89
N TYR A 91 1.85 2.21 23.64
CA TYR A 91 2.70 2.68 24.73
C TYR A 91 3.65 1.57 25.18
N GLY A 92 4.93 1.88 25.40
CA GLY A 92 5.92 0.90 25.83
C GLY A 92 6.01 -0.29 24.87
N ASP A 93 5.72 -1.49 25.37
CA ASP A 93 5.71 -2.76 24.63
C ASP A 93 4.33 -3.15 24.08
N VAL A 94 3.30 -2.32 24.28
CA VAL A 94 1.94 -2.58 23.80
C VAL A 94 1.84 -2.27 22.30
N LEU A 95 1.78 -3.33 21.48
CA LEU A 95 1.69 -3.28 20.02
C LEU A 95 0.28 -3.68 19.52
N LEU A 96 -0.22 -2.92 18.56
CA LEU A 96 -1.38 -3.26 17.75
C LEU A 96 -0.95 -3.46 16.29
N SER A 97 -1.26 -4.61 15.69
CA SER A 97 -0.80 -4.96 14.33
C SER A 97 -1.82 -5.78 13.57
N ILE A 98 -2.05 -5.41 12.30
CA ILE A 98 -2.72 -6.27 11.31
C ILE A 98 -1.74 -6.93 10.34
N ARG A 99 -0.43 -6.73 10.50
CA ARG A 99 0.58 -7.40 9.67
C ARG A 99 0.50 -8.92 9.93
N PRO A 100 0.42 -9.78 8.91
CA PRO A 100 0.22 -11.22 9.11
C PRO A 100 1.22 -11.86 10.07
N GLU A 101 2.50 -11.48 9.99
CA GLU A 101 3.56 -12.07 10.81
C GLU A 101 3.52 -11.66 12.29
N THR A 102 2.87 -10.53 12.61
CA THR A 102 2.80 -9.96 13.97
C THR A 102 1.37 -9.63 14.39
N HIS A 103 0.38 -10.28 13.78
CA HIS A 103 -1.02 -9.94 13.94
C HIS A 103 -1.47 -10.06 15.40
N THR A 104 -2.09 -9.02 15.94
CA THR A 104 -2.63 -9.03 17.31
C THR A 104 -3.73 -10.10 17.43
N PRO A 105 -3.60 -11.09 18.34
CA PRO A 105 -4.61 -12.14 18.48
C PRO A 105 -6.02 -11.58 18.77
N ASN A 106 -7.04 -12.18 18.18
CA ASN A 106 -8.46 -11.82 18.34
C ASN A 106 -8.85 -10.39 17.91
N MET A 107 -7.98 -9.67 17.20
CA MET A 107 -8.30 -8.35 16.65
C MET A 107 -8.94 -8.49 15.26
N PHE A 108 -10.24 -8.24 15.15
CA PHE A 108 -11.00 -8.34 13.88
C PHE A 108 -11.53 -7.00 13.37
N SER A 109 -11.17 -5.89 14.04
CA SER A 109 -11.65 -4.54 13.75
C SER A 109 -11.09 -3.92 12.46
N TRP A 110 -9.98 -4.45 11.95
CA TRP A 110 -9.34 -3.94 10.73
C TRP A 110 -9.00 -5.08 9.77
N PHE A 111 -9.54 -5.00 8.56
CA PHE A 111 -9.05 -5.80 7.45
C PHE A 111 -7.91 -5.08 6.71
N PRO A 112 -7.05 -5.82 5.99
CA PRO A 112 -6.04 -5.21 5.12
C PRO A 112 -6.64 -4.26 4.10
N ILE A 113 -5.85 -3.31 3.63
CA ILE A 113 -6.20 -2.45 2.52
C ILE A 113 -5.58 -3.00 1.23
N TYR A 114 -6.28 -2.89 0.10
CA TYR A 114 -5.82 -3.33 -1.21
C TYR A 114 -5.67 -2.15 -2.15
N PHE A 115 -4.46 -1.98 -2.71
CA PHE A 115 -4.12 -0.99 -3.74
C PHE A 115 -4.01 -1.70 -5.11
N PRO A 116 -5.02 -1.63 -5.98
CA PRO A 116 -5.02 -2.33 -7.26
C PRO A 116 -4.00 -1.74 -8.26
N LEU A 117 -3.41 -2.57 -9.12
CA LEU A 117 -2.78 -2.07 -10.34
C LEU A 117 -3.85 -1.94 -11.43
N VAL A 118 -3.79 -0.85 -12.20
CA VAL A 118 -4.67 -0.66 -13.36
C VAL A 118 -4.48 -1.77 -14.39
N HIS A 119 -3.22 -2.17 -14.60
CA HIS A 119 -2.85 -3.27 -15.48
C HIS A 119 -2.11 -4.33 -14.68
N PRO A 120 -2.69 -5.53 -14.45
CA PRO A 120 -1.95 -6.64 -13.86
C PRO A 120 -0.68 -6.96 -14.63
N VAL A 121 0.39 -7.33 -13.92
CA VAL A 121 1.71 -7.56 -14.50
C VAL A 121 2.09 -9.01 -14.38
N TYR A 122 2.38 -9.65 -15.51
CA TYR A 122 2.97 -10.98 -15.52
C TYR A 122 4.41 -10.92 -15.01
N LEU A 123 4.72 -11.80 -14.07
CA LEU A 123 6.05 -12.00 -13.51
C LEU A 123 6.58 -13.33 -14.01
N GLU A 124 7.67 -13.29 -14.76
CA GLU A 124 8.32 -14.50 -15.25
C GLU A 124 8.88 -15.36 -14.11
N PRO A 125 9.01 -16.68 -14.31
CA PRO A 125 9.77 -17.53 -13.40
C PRO A 125 11.18 -16.96 -13.19
N GLY A 126 11.63 -16.90 -11.94
CA GLY A 126 12.94 -16.34 -11.60
C GLY A 126 13.01 -14.81 -11.57
N GLN A 127 11.97 -14.09 -11.99
CA GLN A 127 11.92 -12.63 -11.86
C GLN A 127 11.66 -12.24 -10.41
N ARG A 128 12.68 -11.72 -9.71
CA ARG A 128 12.64 -11.52 -8.26
C ARG A 128 12.32 -10.10 -7.82
N GLU A 129 12.77 -9.11 -8.57
CA GLU A 129 12.65 -7.72 -8.15
C GLU A 129 11.30 -7.13 -8.54
N ILE A 130 10.66 -6.46 -7.58
CA ILE A 130 9.50 -5.60 -7.80
C ILE A 130 9.81 -4.26 -7.14
N ARG A 131 9.71 -3.16 -7.90
CA ARG A 131 9.91 -1.81 -7.35
C ARG A 131 8.64 -1.00 -7.53
N VAL A 132 8.23 -0.30 -6.48
CA VAL A 132 7.07 0.58 -6.47
C VAL A 132 7.43 1.86 -5.76
N ASN A 133 7.04 2.98 -6.36
CA ASN A 133 7.11 4.28 -5.74
C ASN A 133 5.75 4.59 -5.14
N MET A 134 5.72 5.08 -3.89
CA MET A 134 4.49 5.43 -3.20
C MET A 134 4.62 6.80 -2.54
N TRP A 135 3.59 7.62 -2.70
CA TRP A 135 3.51 8.96 -2.15
C TRP A 135 2.30 9.08 -1.24
N ARG A 136 2.47 9.79 -0.12
CA ARG A 136 1.38 10.39 0.65
C ARG A 136 1.41 11.89 0.38
N ARG A 137 0.33 12.41 -0.18
CA ARG A 137 0.21 13.81 -0.61
C ARG A 137 -0.90 14.48 0.16
N SER A 138 -0.81 15.80 0.30
CA SER A 138 -1.79 16.58 1.03
C SER A 138 -2.10 17.91 0.35
N ALA A 139 -3.30 18.40 0.60
CA ALA A 139 -3.76 19.73 0.27
C ALA A 139 -4.56 20.28 1.46
N ARG A 140 -5.05 21.52 1.36
CA ARG A 140 -5.74 22.20 2.47
C ARG A 140 -6.88 21.40 3.12
N HIS A 141 -7.60 20.60 2.33
CA HIS A 141 -8.81 19.88 2.79
C HIS A 141 -8.80 18.39 2.48
N LYS A 142 -7.67 17.85 1.97
CA LYS A 142 -7.61 16.49 1.44
C LYS A 142 -6.24 15.86 1.64
N VAL A 143 -6.22 14.55 1.87
CA VAL A 143 -5.02 13.70 1.86
C VAL A 143 -5.27 12.52 0.93
N TRP A 144 -4.28 12.15 0.12
CA TRP A 144 -4.40 11.00 -0.78
C TRP A 144 -3.08 10.27 -0.92
N TYR A 145 -3.16 9.10 -1.57
CA TYR A 145 -2.01 8.31 -1.94
C TYR A 145 -1.89 8.22 -3.46
N GLU A 146 -0.65 8.27 -3.93
CA GLU A 146 -0.26 8.00 -5.31
C GLU A 146 0.73 6.85 -5.30
N TYR A 147 0.74 6.02 -6.34
CA TYR A 147 1.74 4.96 -6.47
C TYR A 147 2.00 4.59 -7.92
N ALA A 148 3.20 4.13 -8.22
CA ALA A 148 3.60 3.72 -9.56
C ALA A 148 4.52 2.50 -9.49
N LEU A 149 4.20 1.46 -10.26
CA LEU A 149 5.11 0.34 -10.45
C LEU A 149 6.30 0.80 -11.31
N ALA A 150 7.52 0.61 -10.82
CA ALA A 150 8.76 0.98 -11.51
C ALA A 150 9.49 -0.24 -12.09
N CYS A 151 9.27 -1.44 -11.54
CA CYS A 151 9.89 -2.69 -11.97
C CYS A 151 8.93 -3.85 -11.65
N PRO A 152 8.76 -4.85 -12.53
CA PRO A 152 9.54 -5.15 -13.75
C PRO A 152 9.22 -4.28 -14.96
N VAL A 153 7.99 -3.76 -15.04
CA VAL A 153 7.51 -2.92 -16.13
C VAL A 153 7.03 -1.63 -15.52
N MET A 154 7.56 -0.51 -16.01
CA MET A 154 7.13 0.81 -15.55
C MET A 154 5.67 1.04 -15.96
N GLN A 155 4.84 1.44 -15.01
CA GLN A 155 3.43 1.77 -15.25
C GLN A 155 3.14 3.24 -14.95
N PRO A 156 2.07 3.80 -15.55
CA PRO A 156 1.59 5.12 -15.17
C PRO A 156 1.29 5.22 -13.67
N MET A 157 1.44 6.42 -13.14
CA MET A 157 1.08 6.72 -11.76
C MET A 157 -0.43 6.55 -11.55
N VAL A 158 -0.78 5.93 -10.43
CA VAL A 158 -2.15 5.70 -9.99
C VAL A 158 -2.60 6.83 -9.08
N ASN A 159 -3.83 7.31 -9.31
CA ASN A 159 -4.48 8.38 -8.55
C ASN A 159 -3.71 9.72 -8.51
N PRO A 160 -3.17 10.22 -9.65
CA PRO A 160 -2.50 11.51 -9.70
C PRO A 160 -3.39 12.62 -9.16
N GLU A 161 -2.83 13.47 -8.31
CA GLU A 161 -3.50 14.63 -7.68
C GLU A 161 -4.78 14.26 -6.90
N GLY A 162 -4.92 12.99 -6.50
CA GLY A 162 -6.09 12.51 -5.77
C GLY A 162 -7.37 12.52 -6.61
N ARG A 163 -7.25 12.48 -7.95
CA ARG A 163 -8.38 12.62 -8.88
C ARG A 163 -9.49 11.59 -8.70
N SER A 164 -9.15 10.40 -8.18
CA SER A 164 -10.07 9.28 -8.04
C SER A 164 -10.42 9.00 -6.59
N TYR A 165 -9.46 9.20 -5.67
CA TYR A 165 -9.68 9.02 -4.24
C TYR A 165 -8.84 10.00 -3.41
N ALA A 166 -9.49 10.62 -2.43
CA ALA A 166 -8.87 11.40 -1.37
C ALA A 166 -9.72 11.33 -0.10
N ALA A 167 -9.07 11.27 1.06
CA ALA A 167 -9.73 11.42 2.36
C ALA A 167 -9.88 12.92 2.67
N GLU A 168 -11.06 13.34 3.10
CA GLU A 168 -11.32 14.71 3.54
C GLU A 168 -10.73 14.93 4.95
N LEU A 169 -10.21 16.14 5.17
CA LEU A 169 -9.64 16.61 6.45
C LEU A 169 -10.68 17.35 7.29
#